data_AF-A0A921MP31-F1
#
_entry.id   AF-A0A921MP31-F1
#
_cell.length_a   1.000
_cell.length_b   1.000
_cell.length_c   1.000
_cell.angle_alpha   90.00
_cell.angle_beta   90.00
_cell.angle_gamma   90.00
#
_symmetry.space_group_name_H-M   'P 1'
#
loop_
_entity.id
_entity.type
_entity.pdbx_description
1 polymer ?
#
loop_
_entity_poly.entity_id
_entity_poly.type
_entity_poly.pdbx_seq_one_letter_code
_entity_poly.pdbx_strand_id
1 'polypeptide(L)'
;MKIKGLTIILVSLFLSSNIMAQDKQRTFFKGKSNKDKIENVDSIKLVADSLHRMLLHRDSIIGVNKKVIDSLRLNSKRDSLRLTVAANQQRDSLIKVIRSKEREITTLQSNAGFVDTCMVKLANRWLYEPFNKKDVDDAISYFDRMYSTRFKDSMSLVQELLRNYERSYREFQNIIKRAQSDPDREIPFVSNDYKARYKKEIQNMTYYLRYYNGELNINYLNEQIKNALEILEKHSDSKPADFSSLIDPNF
;
A
#
# COMPACT_ATOMS: atom_id res chain seq x y z
N MET A 1 -48.90 21.64 20.70
CA MET A 1 -50.00 22.52 21.17
C MET A 1 -51.27 21.72 21.55
N LYS A 2 -51.17 20.69 22.41
CA LYS A 2 -52.30 19.84 22.84
C LYS A 2 -52.22 19.43 24.34
N ILE A 3 -51.79 20.35 25.21
CA ILE A 3 -51.72 20.08 26.66
C ILE A 3 -52.64 21.02 27.45
N LYS A 4 -52.95 22.22 26.92
CA LYS A 4 -53.85 23.18 27.57
C LYS A 4 -55.33 22.76 27.58
N GLY A 5 -55.78 21.96 26.59
CA GLY A 5 -57.17 21.49 26.53
C GLY A 5 -57.50 20.39 27.54
N LEU A 6 -56.53 19.52 27.87
CA LEU A 6 -56.76 18.38 28.76
C LEU A 6 -56.84 18.81 30.24
N THR A 7 -56.06 19.83 30.63
CA THR A 7 -56.12 20.43 31.97
C THR A 7 -57.40 21.22 32.20
N ILE A 8 -57.93 21.90 31.17
CA ILE A 8 -59.23 22.60 31.28
C ILE A 8 -60.39 21.61 31.45
N ILE A 9 -60.37 20.48 30.74
CA ILE A 9 -61.40 19.44 30.88
C ILE A 9 -61.35 18.79 32.28
N LEU A 10 -60.15 18.47 32.80
CA LEU A 10 -60.01 17.92 34.16
C LEU A 10 -60.45 18.91 35.24
N VAL A 11 -60.09 20.19 35.12
CA VAL A 11 -60.49 21.23 36.09
C VAL A 11 -62.01 21.50 36.02
N SER A 12 -62.62 21.43 34.84
CA SER A 12 -64.09 21.54 34.70
C SER A 12 -64.84 20.37 35.34
N LEU A 13 -64.31 19.13 35.25
CA LEU A 13 -64.90 17.94 35.88
C LEU A 13 -64.77 17.95 37.41
N PHE A 14 -63.72 18.56 37.96
CA PHE A 14 -63.55 18.75 39.41
C PHE A 14 -64.36 19.92 39.97
N LEU A 15 -64.61 20.98 39.18
CA LEU A 15 -65.46 22.10 39.60
C LEU A 15 -66.96 21.77 39.50
N SER A 16 -67.40 21.05 38.47
CA SER A 16 -68.80 20.62 38.34
C SER A 16 -69.22 19.61 39.42
N SER A 17 -68.30 18.76 39.88
CA SER A 17 -68.54 17.84 41.00
C SER A 17 -68.58 18.54 42.35
N ASN A 18 -67.81 19.62 42.56
CA ASN A 18 -67.86 20.41 43.79
C ASN A 18 -69.09 21.32 43.88
N ILE A 19 -69.55 21.91 42.76
CA ILE A 19 -70.75 22.78 42.76
C ILE A 19 -72.03 21.94 42.91
N MET A 20 -72.13 20.77 42.26
CA MET A 20 -73.26 19.85 42.49
C MET A 20 -73.25 19.22 43.90
N ALA A 21 -72.08 19.11 44.55
CA ALA A 21 -71.97 18.64 45.92
C ALA A 21 -72.42 19.69 46.96
N GLN A 22 -72.17 20.99 46.72
CA GLN A 22 -72.59 22.06 47.63
C GLN A 22 -74.10 22.31 47.61
N ASP A 23 -74.75 22.23 46.45
CA ASP A 23 -76.21 22.45 46.35
C ASP A 23 -77.02 21.24 46.83
N LYS A 24 -76.47 20.02 46.69
CA LYS A 24 -77.01 18.83 47.35
C LYS A 24 -76.72 18.80 48.85
N GLN A 25 -75.62 19.37 49.35
CA GLN A 25 -75.37 19.41 50.81
C GLN A 25 -76.38 20.27 51.56
N ARG A 26 -76.88 21.37 50.98
CA ARG A 26 -77.92 22.19 51.61
C ARG A 26 -79.31 21.52 51.62
N THR A 27 -79.55 20.55 50.74
CA THR A 27 -80.82 19.81 50.66
C THR A 27 -80.74 18.37 51.21
N PHE A 28 -79.55 17.78 51.41
CA PHE A 28 -79.42 16.41 51.94
C PHE A 28 -79.69 16.28 53.44
N PHE A 29 -79.56 17.37 54.22
CA PHE A 29 -79.61 17.32 55.68
C PHE A 29 -80.91 17.86 56.31
N LYS A 30 -81.86 18.37 55.50
CA LYS A 30 -83.21 18.74 55.97
C LYS A 30 -84.17 17.57 55.75
N GLY A 31 -84.49 16.86 56.82
CA GLY A 31 -85.64 15.95 56.87
C GLY A 31 -85.38 14.44 56.78
N LYS A 32 -84.15 13.95 57.02
CA LYS A 32 -83.90 12.50 57.15
C LYS A 32 -83.47 12.14 58.57
N SER A 33 -84.02 11.02 59.06
CA SER A 33 -83.78 10.52 60.43
C SER A 33 -82.27 10.32 60.66
N ASN A 34 -81.83 10.38 61.91
CA ASN A 34 -80.41 10.16 62.26
C ASN A 34 -79.88 8.82 61.70
N LYS A 35 -80.74 7.81 61.51
CA LYS A 35 -80.38 6.50 60.95
C LYS A 35 -79.94 6.58 59.48
N ASP A 36 -80.65 7.34 58.64
CA ASP A 36 -80.31 7.51 57.21
C ASP A 36 -79.05 8.33 57.01
N LYS A 37 -78.77 9.28 57.93
CA LYS A 37 -77.52 10.06 57.92
C LYS A 37 -76.32 9.18 58.29
N ILE A 38 -76.50 8.24 59.23
CA ILE A 38 -75.48 7.27 59.64
C ILE A 38 -75.20 6.27 58.51
N GLU A 39 -76.22 5.69 57.88
CA GLU A 39 -76.04 4.80 56.71
C GLU A 39 -75.31 5.48 55.55
N ASN A 40 -75.59 6.75 55.29
CA ASN A 40 -74.94 7.50 54.22
C ASN A 40 -73.45 7.81 54.55
N VAL A 41 -73.13 8.03 55.83
CA VAL A 41 -71.74 8.19 56.32
C VAL A 41 -70.96 6.88 56.22
N ASP A 42 -71.57 5.75 56.57
CA ASP A 42 -70.95 4.42 56.43
C ASP A 42 -70.67 4.06 54.97
N SER A 43 -71.60 4.43 54.07
CA SER A 43 -71.44 4.27 52.62
C SER A 43 -70.26 5.09 52.08
N ILE A 44 -70.14 6.35 52.51
CA ILE A 44 -69.02 7.23 52.13
C ILE A 44 -67.69 6.68 52.67
N LYS A 45 -67.68 6.16 53.89
CA LYS A 45 -66.49 5.55 54.52
C LYS A 45 -66.01 4.33 53.73
N LEU A 46 -66.92 3.46 53.31
CA LEU A 46 -66.59 2.29 52.47
C LEU A 46 -65.96 2.69 51.12
N VAL A 47 -66.50 3.71 50.46
CA VAL A 47 -65.94 4.23 49.20
C VAL A 47 -64.57 4.86 49.43
N ALA A 48 -64.40 5.61 50.51
CA ALA A 48 -63.12 6.21 50.88
C ALA A 48 -62.05 5.15 51.18
N ASP A 49 -62.39 4.08 51.92
CA ASP A 49 -61.49 2.98 52.23
C ASP A 49 -61.12 2.16 50.98
N SER A 50 -62.07 2.00 50.05
CA SER A 50 -61.82 1.37 48.75
C SER A 50 -60.85 2.19 47.88
N LEU A 51 -61.10 3.49 47.77
CA LEU A 51 -60.21 4.42 47.05
C LEU A 51 -58.83 4.50 47.69
N HIS A 52 -58.75 4.48 49.03
CA HIS A 52 -57.48 4.48 49.76
C HIS A 52 -56.68 3.21 49.46
N ARG A 53 -57.32 2.03 49.47
CA ARG A 53 -56.68 0.76 49.09
C ARG A 53 -56.21 0.76 47.63
N MET A 54 -57.02 1.30 46.71
CA MET A 54 -56.62 1.47 45.31
C MET A 54 -55.42 2.41 45.14
N LEU A 55 -55.36 3.50 45.90
CA LEU A 55 -54.22 4.43 45.89
C LEU A 55 -52.95 3.76 46.41
N LEU A 56 -53.02 3.04 47.54
CA LEU A 56 -51.89 2.28 48.07
C LEU A 56 -51.40 1.22 47.08
N HIS A 57 -52.31 0.50 46.41
CA HIS A 57 -51.95 -0.46 45.38
C HIS A 57 -51.28 0.22 44.17
N ARG A 58 -51.78 1.40 43.76
CA ARG A 58 -51.18 2.17 42.67
C ARG A 58 -49.77 2.65 43.02
N ASP A 59 -49.55 3.15 44.23
CA ASP A 59 -48.23 3.60 44.70
C ASP A 59 -47.24 2.43 44.76
N SER A 60 -47.71 1.25 45.17
CA SER A 60 -46.93 0.01 45.10
C SER A 60 -46.52 -0.34 43.66
N ILE A 61 -47.45 -0.30 42.70
CA ILE A 61 -47.17 -0.52 41.27
C ILE A 61 -46.17 0.51 40.74
N ILE A 62 -46.33 1.79 41.09
CA ILE A 62 -45.40 2.86 40.69
C ILE A 62 -44.00 2.57 41.25
N GLY A 63 -43.90 2.16 42.51
CA GLY A 63 -42.63 1.78 43.14
C GLY A 63 -41.95 0.60 42.44
N VAL A 64 -42.72 -0.44 42.07
CA VAL A 64 -42.20 -1.60 41.31
C VAL A 64 -41.75 -1.17 39.91
N ASN A 65 -42.56 -0.42 39.18
CA ASN A 65 -42.23 0.04 37.83
C ASN A 65 -40.98 0.93 37.82
N LYS A 66 -40.82 1.81 38.82
CA LYS A 66 -39.62 2.63 38.97
C LYS A 66 -38.36 1.77 39.10
N LYS A 67 -38.40 0.74 39.96
CA LYS A 67 -37.29 -0.23 40.11
C LYS A 67 -36.98 -0.97 38.81
N VAL A 68 -38.00 -1.37 38.06
CA VAL A 68 -37.83 -2.05 36.75
C VAL A 68 -37.22 -1.11 35.71
N ILE A 69 -37.67 0.14 35.64
CA ILE A 69 -37.11 1.14 34.70
C ILE A 69 -35.64 1.44 35.05
N ASP A 70 -35.32 1.58 36.33
CA ASP A 70 -33.95 1.86 36.77
C ASP A 70 -33.01 0.67 36.49
N SER A 71 -33.49 -0.57 36.67
CA SER A 71 -32.71 -1.76 36.32
C SER A 71 -32.50 -1.92 34.82
N LEU A 72 -33.51 -1.66 34.00
CA LEU A 72 -33.39 -1.64 32.52
C LEU A 72 -32.37 -0.59 32.05
N ARG A 73 -32.38 0.61 32.63
CA ARG A 73 -31.39 1.67 32.33
C ARG A 73 -29.97 1.26 32.70
N LEU A 74 -29.78 0.64 33.87
CA LEU A 74 -28.47 0.14 34.31
C LEU A 74 -27.94 -0.98 33.40
N ASN A 75 -28.80 -1.91 33.01
CA ASN A 75 -28.43 -3.00 32.10
C ASN A 75 -28.08 -2.48 30.70
N SER A 76 -28.90 -1.58 30.13
CA SER A 76 -28.60 -0.94 28.85
C SER A 76 -27.26 -0.21 28.84
N LYS A 77 -26.93 0.53 29.91
CA LYS A 77 -25.61 1.15 30.06
C LYS A 77 -24.49 0.12 30.10
N ARG A 78 -24.63 -0.95 30.88
CA ARG A 78 -23.63 -2.02 30.95
C ARG A 78 -23.41 -2.71 29.60
N ASP A 79 -24.48 -2.99 28.87
CA ASP A 79 -24.39 -3.63 27.55
C ASP A 79 -23.73 -2.71 26.53
N SER A 80 -24.07 -1.41 26.53
CA SER A 80 -23.38 -0.42 25.68
C SER A 80 -21.88 -0.33 25.98
N LEU A 81 -21.49 -0.43 27.25
CA LEU A 81 -20.10 -0.38 27.68
C LEU A 81 -19.36 -1.66 27.27
N ARG A 82 -19.99 -2.83 27.41
CA ARG A 82 -19.47 -4.12 26.95
C ARG A 82 -19.23 -4.13 25.44
N LEU A 83 -20.20 -3.65 24.66
CA LEU A 83 -20.07 -3.53 23.20
C LEU A 83 -18.92 -2.59 22.82
N THR A 84 -18.81 -1.45 23.50
CA THR A 84 -17.70 -0.49 23.28
C THR A 84 -16.34 -1.12 23.59
N VAL A 85 -16.22 -1.84 24.70
CA VAL A 85 -14.98 -2.54 25.07
C VAL A 85 -14.63 -3.62 24.06
N ALA A 86 -15.60 -4.44 23.63
CA ALA A 86 -15.39 -5.47 22.61
C ALA A 86 -14.94 -4.86 21.27
N ALA A 87 -15.59 -3.78 20.83
CA ALA A 87 -15.21 -3.05 19.62
C ALA A 87 -13.79 -2.47 19.72
N ASN A 88 -13.41 -1.89 20.86
CA ASN A 88 -12.07 -1.38 21.10
C ASN A 88 -11.01 -2.50 21.10
N GLN A 89 -11.30 -3.65 21.74
CA GLN A 89 -10.41 -4.81 21.71
C GLN A 89 -10.20 -5.34 20.29
N GLN A 90 -11.27 -5.41 19.49
CA GLN A 90 -11.18 -5.80 18.09
C GLN A 90 -10.37 -4.79 17.27
N ARG A 91 -10.60 -3.49 17.49
CA ARG A 91 -9.83 -2.42 16.85
C ARG A 91 -8.34 -2.51 17.17
N ASP A 92 -7.99 -2.70 18.43
CA ASP A 92 -6.61 -2.80 18.88
C ASP A 92 -5.92 -4.06 18.31
N SER A 93 -6.66 -5.17 18.20
CA SER A 93 -6.19 -6.38 17.52
C SER A 93 -5.90 -6.12 16.05
N LEU A 94 -6.82 -5.48 15.33
CA LEU A 94 -6.64 -5.11 13.92
C LEU A 94 -5.44 -4.16 13.72
N ILE A 95 -5.27 -3.17 14.59
CA ILE A 95 -4.12 -2.25 14.54
C ILE A 95 -2.80 -3.01 14.71
N LYS A 96 -2.75 -4.02 15.60
CA LYS A 96 -1.56 -4.87 15.75
C LYS A 96 -1.28 -5.66 14.49
N VAL A 97 -2.31 -6.23 13.85
CA VAL A 97 -2.17 -6.98 12.58
C VAL A 97 -1.67 -6.05 11.47
N ILE A 98 -2.24 -4.85 11.33
CA ILE A 98 -1.83 -3.85 10.34
C ILE A 98 -0.35 -3.50 10.53
N ARG A 99 0.08 -3.17 11.76
CA ARG A 99 1.48 -2.88 12.06
C ARG A 99 2.42 -4.05 11.75
N SER A 100 1.97 -5.28 12.01
CA SER A 100 2.74 -6.47 11.65
C SER A 100 2.89 -6.60 10.13
N LYS A 101 1.82 -6.36 9.38
CA LYS A 101 1.83 -6.42 7.92
C LYS A 101 2.64 -5.29 7.29
N GLU A 102 2.61 -4.08 7.84
CA GLU A 102 3.46 -2.97 7.41
C GLU A 102 4.95 -3.28 7.56
N ARG A 103 5.36 -3.93 8.66
CA ARG A 103 6.74 -4.40 8.84
C ARG A 103 7.12 -5.47 7.82
N GLU A 104 6.22 -6.40 7.54
CA GLU A 104 6.43 -7.45 6.55
C GLU A 104 6.61 -6.85 5.14
N ILE A 105 5.76 -5.88 4.76
CA ILE A 105 5.88 -5.14 3.50
C ILE A 105 7.22 -4.40 3.41
N THR A 106 7.62 -3.71 4.47
CA THR A 106 8.90 -2.98 4.51
C THR A 106 10.08 -3.93 4.31
N THR A 107 10.03 -5.11 4.93
CA THR A 107 11.05 -6.16 4.78
C THR A 107 11.09 -6.68 3.34
N LEU A 108 9.93 -6.96 2.75
CA LEU A 108 9.83 -7.42 1.36
C LEU A 108 10.33 -6.39 0.36
N GLN A 109 10.03 -5.10 0.57
CA GLN A 109 10.54 -4.01 -0.27
C GLN A 109 12.07 -3.91 -0.21
N SER A 110 12.65 -4.03 0.98
CA SER A 110 14.12 -4.07 1.16
C SER A 110 14.73 -5.27 0.42
N ASN A 111 14.13 -6.45 0.58
CA ASN A 111 14.59 -7.67 -0.10
C ASN A 111 14.51 -7.55 -1.63
N ALA A 112 13.44 -6.95 -2.17
CA ALA A 112 13.31 -6.70 -3.60
C ALA A 112 14.42 -5.77 -4.12
N GLY A 113 14.72 -4.68 -3.40
CA GLY A 113 15.83 -3.78 -3.76
C GLY A 113 17.20 -4.47 -3.73
N PHE A 114 17.42 -5.37 -2.77
CA PHE A 114 18.62 -6.20 -2.73
C PHE A 114 18.72 -7.13 -3.93
N VAL A 115 17.63 -7.83 -4.29
CA VAL A 115 17.57 -8.72 -5.45
C VAL A 115 17.88 -7.96 -6.74
N ASP A 116 17.25 -6.80 -6.93
CA ASP A 116 17.50 -5.95 -8.11
C ASP A 116 18.99 -5.56 -8.21
N THR A 117 19.61 -5.21 -7.08
CA THR A 117 21.05 -4.89 -7.01
C THR A 117 21.92 -6.08 -7.41
N CYS A 118 21.60 -7.28 -6.92
CA CYS A 118 22.30 -8.50 -7.30
C CYS A 118 22.16 -8.82 -8.79
N MET A 119 20.95 -8.68 -9.35
CA MET A 119 20.67 -8.90 -10.77
C MET A 119 21.51 -7.99 -11.66
N VAL A 120 21.60 -6.70 -11.32
CA VAL A 120 22.43 -5.74 -12.07
C VAL A 120 23.92 -6.08 -11.96
N LYS A 121 24.42 -6.44 -10.77
CA LYS A 121 25.83 -6.85 -10.63
C LYS A 121 26.15 -8.09 -11.46
N LEU A 122 25.25 -9.07 -11.47
CA LEU A 122 25.39 -10.26 -12.31
C LEU A 122 25.37 -9.92 -13.80
N ALA A 123 24.47 -9.02 -14.22
CA ALA A 123 24.40 -8.61 -15.61
C ALA A 123 25.64 -7.80 -16.02
N ASN A 124 26.10 -6.88 -15.17
CA ASN A 124 27.28 -6.05 -15.40
C ASN A 124 28.56 -6.89 -15.54
N ARG A 125 28.65 -8.03 -14.85
CA ARG A 125 29.78 -8.96 -14.99
C ARG A 125 30.01 -9.36 -16.45
N TRP A 126 28.96 -9.57 -17.22
CA TRP A 126 29.09 -10.03 -18.60
C TRP A 126 29.73 -9.01 -19.54
N LEU A 127 29.84 -7.74 -19.14
CA LEU A 127 30.61 -6.73 -19.87
C LEU A 127 32.14 -6.90 -19.73
N TYR A 128 32.59 -7.70 -18.76
CA TYR A 128 34.00 -8.00 -18.51
C TYR A 128 34.46 -9.32 -19.13
N GLU A 129 33.52 -10.16 -19.56
CA GLU A 129 33.78 -11.49 -20.10
C GLU A 129 33.76 -11.45 -21.64
N PRO A 130 34.40 -12.43 -22.31
CA PRO A 130 34.26 -12.63 -23.74
C PRO A 130 32.79 -12.73 -24.16
N PHE A 131 32.46 -12.23 -25.36
CA PHE A 131 31.08 -12.25 -25.81
C PHE A 131 30.56 -13.70 -25.92
N ASN A 132 29.47 -13.97 -25.21
CA ASN A 132 28.69 -15.19 -25.36
C ASN A 132 27.22 -14.80 -25.49
N LYS A 133 26.59 -15.14 -26.61
CA LYS A 133 25.22 -14.75 -26.91
C LYS A 133 24.23 -15.22 -25.84
N LYS A 134 24.33 -16.48 -25.42
CA LYS A 134 23.43 -17.07 -24.43
C LYS A 134 23.54 -16.33 -23.09
N ASP A 135 24.77 -16.13 -22.64
CA ASP A 135 25.01 -15.50 -21.34
C ASP A 135 24.61 -14.01 -21.33
N VAL A 136 24.84 -13.30 -22.44
CA VAL A 136 24.41 -11.91 -22.62
C VAL A 136 22.89 -11.80 -22.70
N ASP A 137 22.22 -12.69 -23.42
CA ASP A 137 20.75 -12.74 -23.50
C ASP A 137 20.14 -13.04 -22.11
N ASP A 138 20.73 -13.98 -21.36
CA ASP A 138 20.37 -14.26 -19.97
C ASP A 138 20.57 -13.03 -19.07
N ALA A 139 21.67 -12.29 -19.24
CA ALA A 139 21.96 -11.05 -18.53
C ALA A 139 20.93 -9.95 -18.82
N ILE A 140 20.52 -9.80 -20.08
CA ILE A 140 19.47 -8.85 -20.49
C ILE A 140 18.15 -9.21 -19.82
N SER A 141 17.82 -10.50 -19.72
CA SER A 141 16.59 -10.99 -19.07
C SER A 141 16.50 -10.60 -17.59
N TYR A 142 17.64 -10.45 -16.89
CA TYR A 142 17.66 -10.01 -15.49
C TYR A 142 17.06 -8.62 -15.31
N PHE A 143 17.23 -7.71 -16.28
CA PHE A 143 16.62 -6.38 -16.24
C PHE A 143 15.11 -6.42 -16.38
N ASP A 144 14.56 -7.43 -17.05
CA ASP A 144 13.10 -7.60 -17.18
C ASP A 144 12.48 -8.17 -15.92
N ARG A 145 13.28 -8.76 -15.04
CA ARG A 145 12.86 -9.33 -13.75
C ARG A 145 13.01 -8.38 -12.57
N MET A 146 13.55 -7.17 -12.80
CA MET A 146 13.73 -6.17 -11.74
C MET A 146 12.38 -5.59 -11.29
N TYR A 147 12.21 -5.41 -9.99
CA TYR A 147 10.98 -4.90 -9.40
C TYR A 147 10.91 -3.36 -9.44
N SER A 148 12.03 -2.68 -9.24
CA SER A 148 12.10 -1.22 -9.17
C SER A 148 12.30 -0.58 -10.54
N THR A 149 11.28 0.10 -11.05
CA THR A 149 11.37 0.86 -12.32
C THR A 149 12.43 1.96 -12.25
N ARG A 150 12.48 2.72 -11.14
CA ARG A 150 13.47 3.77 -10.94
C ARG A 150 14.91 3.23 -10.99
N PHE A 151 15.13 2.05 -10.41
CA PHE A 151 16.46 1.45 -10.41
C PHE A 151 16.81 0.86 -11.79
N LYS A 152 15.83 0.28 -12.50
CA LYS A 152 15.97 -0.13 -13.90
C LYS A 152 16.38 1.05 -14.79
N ASP A 153 15.72 2.20 -14.64
CA ASP A 153 16.04 3.42 -15.40
C ASP A 153 17.47 3.90 -15.13
N SER A 154 17.90 3.86 -13.86
CA SER A 154 19.27 4.23 -13.48
C SER A 154 20.36 3.32 -14.06
N MET A 155 19.99 2.09 -14.44
CA MET A 155 20.88 1.07 -14.99
C MET A 155 20.64 0.82 -16.49
N SER A 156 19.85 1.67 -17.14
CA SER A 156 19.49 1.58 -18.56
C SER A 156 20.71 1.51 -19.48
N LEU A 157 21.78 2.23 -19.15
CA LEU A 157 23.03 2.20 -19.93
C LEU A 157 23.70 0.82 -19.92
N VAL A 158 23.69 0.10 -18.79
CA VAL A 158 24.21 -1.28 -18.72
C VAL A 158 23.40 -2.20 -19.63
N GLN A 159 22.07 -2.04 -19.61
CA GLN A 159 21.19 -2.81 -20.49
C GLN A 159 21.43 -2.47 -21.97
N GLU A 160 21.64 -1.20 -22.30
CA GLU A 160 21.97 -0.75 -23.66
C GLU A 160 23.30 -1.33 -24.14
N LEU A 161 24.34 -1.32 -23.29
CA LEU A 161 25.65 -1.90 -23.61
C LEU A 161 25.54 -3.40 -23.89
N LEU A 162 24.81 -4.15 -23.05
CA LEU A 162 24.57 -5.59 -23.28
C LEU A 162 23.84 -5.84 -24.60
N ARG A 163 22.79 -5.06 -24.90
CA ARG A 163 22.05 -5.17 -26.17
C ARG A 163 22.90 -4.85 -27.40
N ASN A 164 23.85 -3.92 -27.26
CA ASN A 164 24.76 -3.51 -28.32
C ASN A 164 26.05 -4.35 -28.38
N TYR A 165 26.28 -5.26 -27.42
CA TYR A 165 27.54 -5.99 -27.32
C TYR A 165 27.78 -6.84 -28.57
N GLU A 166 26.83 -7.68 -28.98
CA GLU A 166 26.99 -8.54 -30.17
C GLU A 166 27.37 -7.71 -31.41
N ARG A 167 26.65 -6.61 -31.65
CA ARG A 167 26.88 -5.74 -32.80
C ARG A 167 28.26 -5.10 -32.75
N SER A 168 28.63 -4.56 -31.59
CA SER A 168 29.91 -3.86 -31.41
C SER A 168 31.10 -4.81 -31.52
N TYR A 169 30.97 -6.00 -30.95
CA TYR A 169 31.99 -7.05 -31.02
C TYR A 169 32.15 -7.59 -32.44
N ARG A 170 31.05 -7.79 -33.17
CA ARG A 170 31.08 -8.19 -34.58
C ARG A 170 31.75 -7.14 -35.48
N GLU A 171 31.44 -5.86 -35.28
CA GLU A 171 32.07 -4.75 -36.00
C GLU A 171 33.59 -4.76 -35.78
N PHE A 172 34.03 -4.91 -34.52
CA PHE A 172 35.44 -5.05 -34.18
C PHE A 172 36.10 -6.25 -34.87
N GLN A 173 35.52 -7.44 -34.72
CA GLN A 173 36.06 -8.69 -35.31
C GLN A 173 36.20 -8.57 -36.83
N ASN A 174 35.25 -7.93 -37.52
CA ASN A 174 35.32 -7.70 -38.96
C ASN A 174 36.48 -6.76 -39.36
N ILE A 175 36.77 -5.73 -38.56
CA ILE A 175 37.91 -4.83 -38.80
C ILE A 175 39.22 -5.59 -38.63
N ILE A 176 39.35 -6.34 -37.53
CA ILE A 176 40.58 -7.08 -37.20
C ILE A 176 40.87 -8.20 -38.21
N LYS A 177 39.84 -8.93 -38.65
CA LYS A 177 39.99 -9.95 -39.71
C LYS A 177 40.47 -9.33 -41.03
N ARG A 178 39.89 -8.19 -41.43
CA ARG A 178 40.33 -7.46 -42.62
C ARG A 178 41.78 -7.03 -42.49
N ALA A 179 42.16 -6.45 -41.35
CA ALA A 179 43.54 -6.05 -41.06
C ALA A 179 44.51 -7.24 -41.13
N GLN A 180 44.15 -8.39 -40.55
CA GLN A 180 44.97 -9.60 -40.59
C GLN A 180 45.17 -10.14 -42.01
N SER A 181 44.14 -10.05 -42.85
CA SER A 181 44.17 -10.54 -44.24
C SER A 181 44.69 -9.53 -45.26
N ASP A 182 44.98 -8.29 -44.85
CA ASP A 182 45.38 -7.23 -45.75
C ASP A 182 46.81 -7.47 -46.26
N PRO A 183 47.03 -7.57 -47.59
CA PRO A 183 48.38 -7.71 -48.14
C PRO A 183 49.31 -6.52 -47.79
N ASP A 184 48.75 -5.31 -47.62
CA ASP A 184 49.50 -4.10 -47.28
C ASP A 184 50.25 -4.25 -45.93
N ARG A 185 49.80 -5.17 -45.08
CA ARG A 185 50.40 -5.50 -43.78
C ARG A 185 51.85 -5.97 -43.85
N GLU A 186 52.26 -6.57 -44.98
CA GLU A 186 53.60 -7.14 -45.17
C GLU A 186 54.48 -6.28 -46.09
N ILE A 187 53.95 -5.16 -46.60
CA ILE A 187 54.63 -4.30 -47.57
C ILE A 187 55.25 -3.09 -46.82
N PRO A 188 56.60 -2.97 -46.76
CA PRO A 188 57.28 -1.90 -46.02
C PRO A 188 56.84 -0.49 -46.39
N PHE A 189 56.71 -0.21 -47.69
CA PHE A 189 56.46 1.14 -48.20
C PHE A 189 55.08 1.71 -47.87
N VAL A 190 54.11 0.86 -47.48
CA VAL A 190 52.74 1.25 -47.12
C VAL A 190 52.42 1.02 -45.64
N SER A 191 53.42 0.67 -44.83
CA SER A 191 53.27 0.39 -43.39
C SER A 191 52.53 1.49 -42.63
N ASN A 192 52.90 2.76 -42.87
CA ASN A 192 52.26 3.90 -42.20
C ASN A 192 50.80 4.10 -42.66
N ASP A 193 50.51 3.90 -43.95
CA ASP A 193 49.15 4.03 -44.49
C ASP A 193 48.25 2.91 -43.97
N TYR A 194 48.78 1.69 -43.89
CA TYR A 194 48.11 0.54 -43.28
C TYR A 194 47.75 0.83 -41.80
N LYS A 195 48.71 1.30 -41.00
CA LYS A 195 48.46 1.68 -39.59
C LYS A 195 47.36 2.73 -39.48
N ALA A 196 47.51 3.84 -40.23
CA ALA A 196 46.60 4.97 -40.15
C ALA A 196 45.17 4.57 -40.55
N ARG A 197 45.03 3.72 -41.58
CA ARG A 197 43.74 3.21 -42.06
C ARG A 197 43.01 2.42 -40.98
N TYR A 198 43.63 1.35 -40.44
CA TYR A 198 42.96 0.49 -39.46
C TYR A 198 42.81 1.14 -38.09
N LYS A 199 43.73 2.02 -37.69
CA LYS A 199 43.54 2.86 -36.50
C LYS A 199 42.31 3.74 -36.64
N LYS A 200 42.14 4.38 -37.80
CA LYS A 200 40.96 5.21 -38.09
C LYS A 200 39.67 4.39 -38.16
N GLU A 201 39.70 3.19 -38.76
CA GLU A 201 38.52 2.32 -38.78
C GLU A 201 38.07 1.91 -37.37
N ILE A 202 39.00 1.50 -36.50
CA ILE A 202 38.70 1.18 -35.08
C ILE A 202 38.13 2.41 -34.37
N GLN A 203 38.75 3.57 -34.53
CA GLN A 203 38.32 4.81 -33.88
C GLN A 203 36.97 5.34 -34.40
N ASN A 204 36.55 4.93 -35.60
CA ASN A 204 35.26 5.31 -36.18
C ASN A 204 34.14 4.33 -35.85
N MET A 205 34.43 3.23 -35.15
CA MET A 205 33.37 2.30 -34.70
C MET A 205 32.32 3.04 -33.89
N THR A 206 31.05 2.68 -34.07
CA THR A 206 29.95 3.31 -33.34
C THR A 206 30.15 3.19 -31.82
N TYR A 207 30.62 2.01 -31.38
CA TYR A 207 30.96 1.76 -29.99
C TYR A 207 32.10 2.66 -29.48
N TYR A 208 33.17 2.79 -30.26
CA TYR A 208 34.35 3.56 -29.86
C TYR A 208 34.01 5.02 -29.57
N LEU A 209 33.26 5.63 -30.49
CA LEU A 209 32.85 7.03 -30.40
C LEU A 209 31.92 7.33 -29.22
N ARG A 210 31.10 6.35 -28.81
CA ARG A 210 30.04 6.56 -27.81
C ARG A 210 30.39 6.09 -26.40
N TYR A 211 31.08 4.96 -26.27
CA TYR A 211 31.22 4.27 -24.98
C TYR A 211 32.66 4.01 -24.54
N TYR A 212 33.64 3.99 -25.46
CA TYR A 212 35.02 3.58 -25.11
C TYR A 212 35.64 4.41 -23.98
N ASN A 213 35.44 5.74 -24.00
CA ASN A 213 35.91 6.66 -22.96
C ASN A 213 34.86 6.95 -21.87
N GLY A 214 33.75 6.22 -21.85
CA GLY A 214 32.68 6.40 -20.88
C GLY A 214 32.96 5.69 -19.56
N GLU A 215 32.33 6.17 -18.47
CA GLU A 215 32.38 5.52 -17.14
C GLU A 215 31.83 4.09 -17.16
N LEU A 216 30.80 3.84 -17.97
CA LEU A 216 30.27 2.51 -18.25
C LEU A 216 30.55 2.15 -19.70
N ASN A 217 31.16 0.98 -19.89
CA ASN A 217 31.59 0.46 -21.18
C ASN A 217 31.60 -1.07 -21.16
N ILE A 218 31.84 -1.67 -22.33
CA ILE A 218 32.10 -3.11 -22.46
C ILE A 218 33.60 -3.30 -22.21
N ASN A 219 33.98 -3.55 -20.96
CA ASN A 219 35.39 -3.59 -20.56
C ASN A 219 36.21 -4.62 -21.35
N TYR A 220 35.64 -5.81 -21.62
CA TYR A 220 36.33 -6.80 -22.45
C TYR A 220 36.65 -6.26 -23.84
N LEU A 221 35.67 -5.63 -24.51
CA LEU A 221 35.86 -5.04 -25.83
C LEU A 221 36.86 -3.86 -25.79
N ASN A 222 36.86 -3.06 -24.73
CA ASN A 222 37.86 -2.01 -24.53
C ASN A 222 39.28 -2.57 -24.49
N GLU A 223 39.50 -3.66 -23.74
CA GLU A 223 40.81 -4.33 -23.70
C GLU A 223 41.20 -4.91 -25.07
N GLN A 224 40.26 -5.51 -25.81
CA GLN A 224 40.52 -5.99 -27.17
C GLN A 224 40.91 -4.85 -28.13
N ILE A 225 40.18 -3.73 -28.08
CA ILE A 225 40.47 -2.53 -28.87
C ILE A 225 41.85 -1.97 -28.52
N LYS A 226 42.17 -1.86 -27.23
CA LYS A 226 43.47 -1.38 -26.75
C LYS A 226 44.60 -2.27 -27.27
N ASN A 227 44.46 -3.59 -27.15
CA ASN A 227 45.43 -4.54 -27.66
C ASN A 227 45.63 -4.43 -29.18
N ALA A 228 44.54 -4.27 -29.95
CA ALA A 228 44.61 -4.07 -31.39
C ALA A 228 45.35 -2.78 -31.76
N LEU A 229 45.07 -1.68 -31.06
CA LEU A 229 45.78 -0.41 -31.26
C LEU A 229 47.27 -0.55 -30.91
N GLU A 230 47.62 -1.26 -29.83
CA GLU A 230 49.03 -1.53 -29.51
C GLU A 230 49.75 -2.37 -30.57
N ILE A 231 49.07 -3.36 -31.16
CA ILE A 231 49.62 -4.16 -32.27
C ILE A 231 49.89 -3.27 -33.49
N LEU A 232 48.95 -2.37 -33.83
CA LEU A 232 49.11 -1.41 -34.92
C LEU A 232 50.27 -0.44 -34.68
N GLU A 233 50.43 0.07 -33.45
CA GLU A 233 51.55 0.96 -33.12
C GLU A 233 52.91 0.25 -33.22
N LYS A 234 52.98 -1.03 -32.80
CA LYS A 234 54.19 -1.87 -32.85
C LYS A 234 54.51 -2.41 -34.24
N HIS A 235 53.59 -2.29 -35.20
CA HIS A 235 53.82 -2.76 -36.57
C HIS A 235 55.02 -2.03 -37.19
N SER A 236 55.86 -2.74 -37.92
CA SER A 236 56.97 -2.18 -38.68
C SER A 236 57.29 -3.08 -39.87
N ASP A 237 58.14 -2.58 -40.77
CA ASP A 237 58.62 -3.33 -41.94
C ASP A 237 59.30 -4.65 -41.54
N SER A 238 59.93 -4.68 -40.36
CA SER A 238 60.57 -5.86 -39.78
C SER A 238 59.64 -6.71 -38.91
N LYS A 239 58.44 -6.20 -38.58
CA LYS A 239 57.48 -6.87 -37.69
C LYS A 239 56.05 -6.56 -38.15
N PRO A 240 55.51 -7.37 -39.07
CA PRO A 240 54.11 -7.27 -39.48
C PRO A 240 53.16 -7.35 -38.27
N ALA A 241 52.05 -6.63 -38.35
CA ALA A 241 50.99 -6.72 -37.35
C ALA A 241 50.43 -8.15 -37.34
N ASP A 242 50.27 -8.74 -36.16
CA ASP A 242 49.62 -10.05 -36.02
C ASP A 242 48.49 -9.96 -35.01
N PHE A 243 47.26 -10.13 -35.50
CA PHE A 243 46.04 -10.09 -34.73
C PHE A 243 45.45 -11.49 -34.47
N SER A 244 46.16 -12.57 -34.80
CA SER A 244 45.65 -13.94 -34.64
C SER A 244 45.15 -14.22 -33.21
N SER A 245 45.74 -13.59 -32.20
CA SER A 245 45.34 -13.70 -30.79
C SER A 245 44.03 -12.96 -30.43
N LEU A 246 43.59 -12.02 -31.26
CA LEU A 246 42.38 -11.22 -31.05
C LEU A 246 41.20 -11.69 -31.92
N ILE A 247 41.46 -12.56 -32.91
CA ILE A 247 40.43 -13.11 -33.78
C ILE A 247 39.70 -14.23 -33.03
N ASP A 248 38.40 -14.03 -32.85
CA ASP A 248 37.53 -15.04 -32.29
C ASP A 248 37.05 -15.99 -33.41
N PRO A 249 37.35 -17.29 -33.32
CA PRO A 249 36.97 -18.25 -34.36
C PRO A 249 35.46 -18.48 -34.45
N ASN A 250 34.69 -18.08 -33.43
CA ASN A 250 33.23 -18.27 -33.38
C ASN A 250 32.45 -17.03 -33.85
N PHE A 251 33.16 -15.95 -34.20
CA PHE A 251 32.60 -14.70 -34.75
C PHE A 251 33.01 -14.50 -36.19
#